data_AF-A0A922ZVT4-F1
#
_entry.id   AF-A0A922ZVT4-F1
#
_cell.length_a   1.000
_cell.length_b   1.000
_cell.length_c   1.000
_cell.angle_alpha   90.00
_cell.angle_beta   90.00
_cell.angle_gamma   90.00
#
_symmetry.space_group_name_H-M   'P 1'
#
loop_
_entity.id
_entity.type
_entity.pdbx_description
1 polymer ?
#
loop_
_entity_poly.entity_id
_entity_poly.type
_entity_poly.pdbx_seq_one_letter_code
_entity_poly.pdbx_strand_id
1 'polypeptide(L)'
;MLQSAPTVFYVTFTLARESGGIPQIGSLDSLLQTWSAAFSTGSWMSDFRDRSELLGWVRTVEVTFREGGFHPHIHAAFLFAAHLHGDHVQSLLQRWLVAAERRGLRASDKAQRGYYVAPGRDREKVASYLCKQSAIRRSSGGKGRTPGDLLHSVAKTGDADDLQALLAFHRAVAGKQKISTSRGFWNLA
;
A
#
# COMPACT_ATOMS: atom_id res chain seq x y z
N MET A 1 6.34 -1.55 -19.41
CA MET A 1 6.55 -0.89 -18.10
C MET A 1 7.27 -1.76 -17.07
N LEU A 2 6.60 -2.61 -16.26
CA LEU A 2 7.32 -3.43 -15.26
C LEU A 2 8.35 -4.37 -15.91
N GLN A 3 8.07 -4.87 -17.11
CA GLN A 3 9.01 -5.71 -17.86
C GLN A 3 10.14 -4.93 -18.56
N SER A 4 9.94 -3.65 -18.88
CA SER A 4 10.92 -2.82 -19.60
C SER A 4 11.83 -2.02 -18.67
N ALA A 5 11.40 -1.71 -17.45
CA ALA A 5 12.23 -1.02 -16.47
C ALA A 5 13.45 -1.87 -16.08
N PRO A 6 14.68 -1.32 -16.14
CA PRO A 6 15.87 -2.01 -15.66
C PRO A 6 15.75 -2.43 -14.20
N THR A 7 15.35 -1.50 -13.32
CA THR A 7 15.14 -1.79 -11.91
C THR A 7 13.70 -1.55 -11.50
N VAL A 8 13.15 -2.51 -10.75
CA VAL A 8 11.87 -2.37 -10.06
C VAL A 8 12.12 -2.62 -8.57
N PHE A 9 11.76 -1.64 -7.74
CA PHE A 9 11.73 -1.81 -6.30
C PHE A 9 10.28 -1.93 -5.83
N TYR A 10 9.96 -3.06 -5.22
CA TYR A 10 8.65 -3.30 -4.62
C TYR A 10 8.73 -3.10 -3.12
N VAL A 11 7.72 -2.45 -2.54
CA VAL A 11 7.65 -2.21 -1.10
C VAL A 11 6.22 -2.24 -0.59
N THR A 12 6.05 -2.80 0.61
CA THR A 12 4.83 -2.68 1.40
C THR A 12 5.04 -1.66 2.52
N PHE A 13 4.25 -0.58 2.50
CA PHE A 13 4.22 0.44 3.54
C PHE A 13 3.08 0.21 4.53
N THR A 14 3.41 0.33 5.81
CA THR A 14 2.51 0.06 6.94
C THR A 14 2.69 1.11 8.03
N LEU A 15 1.57 1.60 8.56
CA LEU A 15 1.53 2.38 9.80
C LEU A 15 1.25 1.45 10.99
N ALA A 16 1.80 1.79 12.16
CA ALA A 16 1.48 1.07 13.38
C ALA A 16 0.00 1.21 13.73
N ARG A 17 -0.53 0.22 14.46
CA ARG A 17 -1.87 0.30 15.03
C ARG A 17 -1.87 1.34 16.14
N GLU A 18 -2.91 2.14 16.23
CA GLU A 18 -3.19 2.90 17.45
C GLU A 18 -3.62 1.91 18.54
N SER A 19 -2.90 1.92 19.65
CA SER A 19 -3.21 1.11 20.83
C SER A 19 -4.22 1.85 21.69
N GLY A 20 -5.48 1.40 21.71
CA GLY A 20 -6.51 1.86 22.64
C GLY A 20 -7.83 2.24 22.00
N GLY A 21 -8.80 1.32 22.01
CA GLY A 21 -10.24 1.61 21.84
C GLY A 21 -10.77 1.69 20.40
N ILE A 22 -11.75 0.81 20.11
CA ILE A 22 -12.71 0.82 18.98
C ILE A 22 -12.07 0.79 17.56
N PRO A 23 -12.54 -0.08 16.64
CA PRO A 23 -11.98 -0.18 15.29
C PRO A 23 -12.16 1.12 14.50
N GLN A 24 -11.12 1.95 14.43
CA GLN A 24 -11.22 3.22 13.72
C GLN A 24 -11.05 3.02 12.20
N ILE A 25 -12.14 3.38 11.53
CA ILE A 25 -12.33 3.70 10.11
C ILE A 25 -11.27 4.72 9.59
N GLY A 26 -10.50 5.37 10.47
CA GLY A 26 -9.51 6.41 10.15
C GLY A 26 -8.12 5.94 9.69
N SER A 27 -7.79 4.64 9.74
CA SER A 27 -6.43 4.18 9.37
C SER A 27 -6.11 4.36 7.88
N LEU A 28 -7.11 4.33 7.00
CA LEU A 28 -6.89 4.50 5.56
C LEU A 28 -6.58 5.96 5.18
N ASP A 29 -7.28 6.93 5.75
CA ASP A 29 -7.04 8.35 5.46
C ASP A 29 -5.66 8.78 5.93
N SER A 30 -5.27 8.37 7.13
CA SER A 30 -3.91 8.57 7.64
C SER A 30 -2.86 7.95 6.72
N LEU A 31 -3.09 6.72 6.23
CA LEU A 31 -2.18 6.03 5.31
C LEU A 31 -2.03 6.77 3.96
N LEU A 32 -3.16 7.18 3.37
CA LEU A 32 -3.17 7.89 2.08
C LEU A 32 -2.60 9.29 2.17
N GLN A 33 -2.86 10.01 3.25
CA GLN A 33 -2.29 11.34 3.46
C GLN A 33 -0.78 11.28 3.73
N THR A 34 -0.30 10.25 4.45
CA THR A 34 1.15 9.99 4.60
C THR A 34 1.79 9.69 3.24
N TRP A 35 1.14 8.86 2.41
CA TRP A 35 1.60 8.63 1.03
C TRP A 35 1.70 9.92 0.22
N SER A 36 0.66 10.76 0.30
CA SER A 36 0.62 12.03 -0.44
C SER A 36 1.79 12.92 -0.06
N ALA A 37 1.99 13.12 1.26
CA ALA A 37 3.09 13.93 1.79
C ALA A 37 4.48 13.35 1.44
N ALA A 38 4.61 12.03 1.41
CA ALA A 38 5.86 11.35 1.09
C ALA A 38 6.23 11.48 -0.39
N PHE A 39 5.30 11.16 -1.30
CA PHE A 39 5.61 10.80 -2.69
C PHE A 39 4.74 11.48 -3.76
N SER A 40 3.74 12.28 -3.37
CA SER A 40 2.85 12.96 -4.33
C SER A 40 3.02 14.48 -4.34
N THR A 41 3.53 15.06 -3.24
CA THR A 41 3.69 16.51 -3.07
C THR A 41 5.11 16.90 -2.66
N GLY A 42 5.53 18.10 -3.05
CA GLY A 42 6.78 18.74 -2.60
C GLY A 42 7.99 18.48 -3.50
N SER A 43 9.05 19.28 -3.30
CA SER A 43 10.28 19.25 -4.12
C SER A 43 11.06 17.94 -3.96
N TRP A 44 11.03 17.31 -2.79
CA TRP A 44 11.80 16.09 -2.50
C TRP A 44 11.60 14.99 -3.55
N MET A 45 10.36 14.79 -4.03
CA MET A 45 10.06 13.75 -5.02
C MET A 45 10.58 14.13 -6.42
N SER A 46 10.64 15.43 -6.74
CA SER A 46 11.29 15.92 -7.95
C SER A 46 12.79 15.69 -7.86
N ASP A 47 13.43 16.15 -6.77
CA ASP A 47 14.87 15.99 -6.56
C ASP A 47 15.27 14.50 -6.48
N PHE A 48 14.40 13.64 -5.93
CA PHE A 48 14.63 12.20 -5.91
C PHE A 48 14.53 11.61 -7.31
N ARG A 49 13.55 12.04 -8.10
CA ARG A 49 13.40 11.59 -9.48
C ARG A 49 14.65 11.89 -10.30
N ASP A 50 15.16 13.12 -10.21
CA ASP A 50 16.29 13.57 -11.02
C ASP A 50 17.59 12.83 -10.65
N ARG A 51 17.83 12.59 -9.35
CA ARG A 51 19.06 11.91 -8.88
C ARG A 51 19.04 10.38 -8.97
N SER A 52 17.88 9.76 -9.15
CA SER A 52 17.72 8.29 -9.14
C SER A 52 17.23 7.74 -10.46
N GLU A 53 16.98 8.60 -11.45
CA GLU A 53 16.38 8.21 -12.73
C GLU A 53 15.06 7.45 -12.56
N LEU A 54 14.23 7.91 -11.61
CA LEU A 54 12.92 7.33 -11.37
C LEU A 54 11.97 7.62 -12.55
N LEU A 55 11.54 6.57 -13.24
CA LEU A 55 10.54 6.66 -14.30
C LEU A 55 9.16 7.00 -13.72
N GLY A 56 8.78 6.29 -12.65
CA GLY A 56 7.52 6.54 -11.97
C GLY A 56 7.20 5.48 -10.92
N TRP A 57 6.02 5.61 -10.33
CA TRP A 57 5.52 4.64 -9.36
C TRP A 57 4.05 4.29 -9.59
N VAL A 58 3.68 3.11 -9.13
CA VAL A 58 2.29 2.65 -8.99
C VAL A 58 2.09 2.13 -7.58
N ARG A 59 0.94 2.41 -6.98
CA ARG A 59 0.53 1.87 -5.68
C ARG A 59 -0.87 1.32 -5.69
N THR A 60 -1.12 0.37 -4.80
CA THR A 60 -2.45 -0.13 -4.44
C THR A 60 -2.61 -0.16 -2.92
N VAL A 61 -3.85 -0.13 -2.46
CA VAL A 61 -4.18 -0.32 -1.04
C VAL A 61 -4.79 -1.70 -0.83
N GLU A 62 -4.09 -2.55 -0.08
CA GLU A 62 -4.67 -3.78 0.48
C GLU A 62 -5.29 -3.47 1.83
N VAL A 63 -6.52 -3.92 2.06
CA VAL A 63 -7.19 -3.78 3.36
C VAL A 63 -7.52 -5.18 3.87
N THR A 64 -7.03 -5.47 5.08
CA THR A 64 -7.28 -6.72 5.79
C THR A 64 -7.98 -6.44 7.12
N PHE A 65 -8.70 -7.43 7.64
CA PHE A 65 -9.39 -7.39 8.92
C PHE A 65 -8.78 -8.44 9.87
N ARG A 66 -8.39 -8.00 11.06
CA ARG A 66 -7.88 -8.84 12.16
C ARG A 66 -8.56 -8.45 13.47
N GLU A 67 -8.31 -9.19 14.55
CA GLU A 67 -8.76 -8.80 15.89
C GLU A 67 -8.34 -7.35 16.22
N GLY A 68 -9.35 -6.49 16.41
CA GLY A 68 -9.20 -5.07 16.66
C GLY A 68 -9.12 -4.17 15.42
N GLY A 69 -9.68 -4.58 14.28
CA GLY A 69 -10.09 -3.68 13.19
C GLY A 69 -9.35 -3.82 11.86
N PHE A 70 -9.51 -2.81 11.00
CA PHE A 70 -8.88 -2.77 9.69
C PHE A 70 -7.39 -2.42 9.80
N HIS A 71 -6.59 -3.17 9.06
CA HIS A 71 -5.16 -2.92 8.91
C HIS A 71 -4.84 -2.75 7.43
N PRO A 72 -4.87 -1.50 6.92
CA PRO A 72 -4.55 -1.20 5.54
C PRO A 72 -3.03 -1.12 5.32
N HIS A 73 -2.60 -1.59 4.17
CA HIS A 73 -1.23 -1.51 3.68
C HIS A 73 -1.20 -0.89 2.29
N ILE A 74 -0.13 -0.15 1.99
CA ILE A 74 0.15 0.26 0.62
C ILE A 74 1.18 -0.69 0.04
N HIS A 75 0.85 -1.35 -1.08
CA HIS A 75 1.85 -1.98 -1.92
C HIS A 75 2.22 -1.03 -3.03
N ALA A 76 3.51 -0.78 -3.23
CA ALA A 76 4.01 0.13 -4.24
C ALA A 76 5.14 -0.51 -5.03
N ALA A 77 5.21 -0.17 -6.31
CA ALA A 77 6.36 -0.43 -7.16
C ALA A 77 6.92 0.89 -7.70
N PHE A 78 8.22 1.09 -7.53
CA PHE A 78 9.00 2.19 -8.08
C PHE A 78 9.85 1.65 -9.24
N LEU A 79 9.75 2.30 -10.40
CA LEU A 79 10.42 1.88 -11.64
C LEU A 79 11.53 2.88 -11.95
N PHE A 80 12.74 2.37 -12.20
CA PHE A 80 13.93 3.19 -12.45
C PHE A 80 14.56 2.82 -13.78
N ALA A 81 15.11 3.83 -14.46
CA ALA A 81 15.84 3.69 -15.72
C ALA A 81 17.27 3.16 -15.50
N ALA A 82 17.84 3.36 -14.30
CA ALA A 82 19.15 2.83 -13.93
C ALA A 82 19.08 1.53 -13.13
N HIS A 83 20.23 0.86 -13.06
CA HIS A 83 20.50 -0.16 -12.06
C HIS A 83 20.79 0.53 -10.74
N LEU A 84 19.85 0.47 -9.79
CA LEU A 84 20.02 1.16 -8.52
C LEU A 84 20.88 0.38 -7.51
N HIS A 85 21.60 1.14 -6.69
CA HIS A 85 22.27 0.68 -5.48
C HIS A 85 21.44 0.99 -4.23
N GLY A 86 21.77 0.39 -3.07
CA GLY A 86 20.94 0.35 -1.85
C GLY A 86 20.49 1.70 -1.28
N ASP A 87 21.21 2.79 -1.53
CA ASP A 87 20.99 4.10 -0.89
C ASP A 87 19.67 4.78 -1.30
N HIS A 88 19.21 4.55 -2.53
CA HIS A 88 17.94 5.10 -3.03
C HIS A 88 16.73 4.46 -2.35
N VAL A 89 16.81 3.17 -2.03
CA VAL A 89 15.76 2.46 -1.31
C VAL A 89 15.64 2.97 0.11
N GLN A 90 16.77 3.11 0.80
CA GLN A 90 16.78 3.67 2.15
C GLN A 90 16.20 5.08 2.15
N SER A 91 16.50 5.89 1.14
CA SER A 91 15.90 7.22 0.99
C SER A 91 14.37 7.19 0.87
N LEU A 92 13.78 6.23 0.15
CA LEU A 92 12.32 6.07 0.06
C LEU A 92 11.71 5.64 1.39
N LEU A 93 12.34 4.68 2.09
CA LEU A 93 11.87 4.20 3.39
C LEU A 93 11.94 5.33 4.43
N GLN A 94 13.07 6.02 4.53
CA GLN A 94 13.23 7.15 5.45
C GLN A 94 12.24 8.27 5.12
N ARG A 95 11.98 8.55 3.84
CA ARG A 95 10.97 9.54 3.44
C ARG A 95 9.58 9.18 3.95
N TRP A 96 9.20 7.91 3.86
CA TRP A 96 7.93 7.42 4.42
C TRP A 96 7.86 7.60 5.94
N LEU A 97 8.92 7.21 6.66
CA LEU A 97 8.99 7.32 8.12
C LEU A 97 8.87 8.78 8.58
N VAL A 98 9.61 9.70 7.96
CA VAL A 98 9.53 11.14 8.24
C VAL A 98 8.13 11.70 7.93
N ALA A 99 7.50 11.26 6.84
CA ALA A 99 6.14 11.70 6.52
C ALA A 99 5.12 11.21 7.55
N ALA A 100 5.29 10.00 8.09
CA ALA A 100 4.44 9.47 9.15
C ALA A 100 4.65 10.25 10.47
N GLU A 101 5.91 10.45 10.86
CA GLU A 101 6.30 11.17 12.08
C GLU A 101 5.75 12.59 12.11
N ARG A 102 5.88 13.34 11.01
CA ARG A 102 5.34 14.72 10.88
C ARG A 102 3.82 14.81 11.05
N ARG A 103 3.13 13.68 10.95
CA ARG A 103 1.68 13.57 11.12
C ARG A 103 1.30 12.98 12.48
N GLY A 104 2.26 12.80 13.39
CA GLY A 104 2.06 12.17 14.69
C GLY A 104 1.81 10.66 14.61
N LEU A 105 2.07 10.03 13.47
CA LEU A 105 1.81 8.62 13.24
C LEU A 105 3.08 7.80 13.49
N ARG A 106 2.90 6.61 14.07
CA ARG A 106 4.01 5.68 14.30
C ARG A 106 4.20 4.78 13.08
N ALA A 107 5.41 4.73 12.57
CA ALA A 107 5.87 3.75 11.59
C ALA A 107 7.27 3.27 12.00
N SER A 108 7.56 1.98 11.83
CA SER A 108 8.90 1.45 12.08
C SER A 108 9.50 0.91 10.80
N ASP A 109 10.82 1.05 10.67
CA ASP A 109 11.56 0.51 9.52
C ASP A 109 11.35 -1.01 9.38
N LYS A 110 11.41 -1.75 10.50
CA LYS A 110 11.17 -3.20 10.56
C LYS A 110 9.79 -3.67 10.07
N ALA A 111 8.80 -2.77 10.06
CA ALA A 111 7.46 -3.08 9.56
C ALA A 111 7.33 -2.90 8.04
N GLN A 112 8.31 -2.26 7.39
CA GLN A 112 8.31 -2.06 5.95
C GLN A 112 9.01 -3.24 5.28
N ARG A 113 8.43 -3.75 4.19
CA ARG A 113 8.99 -4.90 3.47
C ARG A 113 9.27 -4.51 2.04
N GLY A 114 10.53 -4.23 1.73
CA GLY A 114 10.98 -3.86 0.40
C GLY A 114 11.98 -4.86 -0.18
N TYR A 115 11.95 -5.05 -1.49
CA TYR A 115 12.95 -5.83 -2.22
C TYR A 115 13.04 -5.42 -3.69
N TYR A 116 14.22 -5.62 -4.29
CA TYR A 116 14.41 -5.50 -5.73
C TYR A 116 13.79 -6.69 -6.46
N VAL A 117 13.03 -6.42 -7.51
CA VAL A 117 12.27 -7.42 -8.24
C VAL A 117 13.14 -7.94 -9.39
N ALA A 118 13.54 -9.21 -9.31
CA ALA A 118 14.25 -9.86 -10.39
C ALA A 118 13.41 -9.90 -11.67
N PRO A 119 14.03 -9.84 -12.87
CA PRO A 119 13.32 -10.07 -14.13
C PRO A 119 12.55 -11.40 -14.15
N GLY A 120 11.46 -11.49 -14.93
CA GLY A 120 10.66 -12.70 -15.08
C GLY A 120 9.56 -12.88 -14.03
N ARG A 121 9.43 -14.08 -13.45
CA ARG A 121 8.30 -14.51 -12.58
C ARG A 121 8.05 -13.59 -11.38
N ASP A 122 9.09 -12.96 -10.84
CA ASP A 122 8.93 -12.03 -9.72
C ASP A 122 8.18 -10.74 -10.10
N ARG A 123 8.32 -10.28 -11.36
CA ARG A 123 7.56 -9.13 -11.88
C ARG A 123 6.08 -9.45 -12.05
N GLU A 124 5.75 -10.68 -12.47
CA GLU A 124 4.35 -11.15 -12.51
C GLU A 124 3.74 -11.22 -11.11
N LYS A 125 4.52 -11.69 -10.13
CA LYS A 125 4.11 -11.71 -8.72
C LYS A 125 3.83 -10.31 -8.19
N VAL A 126 4.68 -9.33 -8.51
CA VAL A 126 4.46 -7.92 -8.14
C VAL A 126 3.24 -7.34 -8.83
N ALA A 127 3.04 -7.61 -10.12
CA ALA A 127 1.83 -7.20 -10.83
C ALA A 127 0.57 -7.79 -10.15
N SER A 128 0.62 -9.07 -9.76
CA SER A 128 -0.45 -9.72 -9.01
C SER A 128 -0.70 -9.02 -7.66
N TYR A 129 0.34 -8.68 -6.90
CA TYR A 129 0.18 -7.92 -5.65
C TYR A 129 -0.42 -6.53 -5.87
N LEU A 130 0.02 -5.79 -6.89
CA LEU A 130 -0.51 -4.46 -7.22
C LEU A 130 -1.98 -4.51 -7.64
N CYS A 131 -2.39 -5.57 -8.33
CA CYS A 131 -3.77 -5.75 -8.79
C CYS A 131 -4.65 -6.50 -7.78
N LYS A 132 -4.09 -7.01 -6.68
CA LYS A 132 -4.83 -7.81 -5.69
C LYS A 132 -5.87 -6.95 -4.98
N GLN A 133 -7.15 -7.25 -5.20
CA GLN A 133 -8.27 -6.64 -4.50
C GLN A 133 -8.98 -7.66 -3.61
N SER A 134 -9.09 -7.36 -2.32
CA SER A 134 -9.68 -8.23 -1.29
C SER A 134 -11.18 -8.00 -1.06
N ALA A 135 -11.81 -7.08 -1.82
CA ALA A 135 -13.18 -6.63 -1.57
C ALA A 135 -14.22 -7.75 -1.73
N ILE A 136 -14.03 -8.64 -2.72
CA ILE A 136 -15.00 -9.71 -3.05
C ILE A 136 -14.36 -11.10 -2.87
N ARG A 137 -13.03 -11.17 -2.81
CA ARG A 137 -12.28 -12.42 -2.72
C ARG A 137 -12.07 -12.83 -1.27
N ARG A 138 -12.37 -14.10 -0.96
CA ARG A 138 -12.04 -14.74 0.31
C ARG A 138 -10.54 -14.88 0.52
N SER A 139 -10.09 -14.85 1.77
CA SER A 139 -8.70 -15.16 2.09
C SER A 139 -8.36 -16.62 1.79
N SER A 140 -7.17 -16.86 1.26
CA SER A 140 -6.59 -18.20 1.16
C SER A 140 -5.59 -18.37 2.30
N GLY A 141 -5.92 -19.19 3.30
CA GLY A 141 -4.96 -19.61 4.34
C GLY A 141 -5.09 -18.98 5.74
N GLY A 142 -6.25 -18.45 6.12
CA GLY A 142 -6.63 -18.25 7.53
C GLY A 142 -5.85 -17.22 8.35
N LYS A 143 -4.90 -16.47 7.76
CA LYS A 143 -4.05 -15.49 8.49
C LYS A 143 -4.76 -14.16 8.82
N GLY A 144 -6.04 -14.02 8.49
CA GLY A 144 -6.84 -12.80 8.66
C GLY A 144 -8.05 -12.86 7.73
N ARG A 145 -9.07 -12.04 8.01
CA ARG A 145 -10.29 -11.98 7.20
C ARG A 145 -10.19 -10.86 6.18
N THR A 146 -10.68 -11.08 4.97
CA THR A 146 -10.86 -10.01 3.97
C THR A 146 -12.29 -9.46 4.04
N PRO A 147 -12.56 -8.30 3.44
CA PRO A 147 -13.95 -7.88 3.21
C PRO A 147 -14.77 -8.94 2.46
N GLY A 148 -14.14 -9.70 1.54
CA GLY A 148 -14.78 -10.84 0.89
C GLY A 148 -15.16 -11.97 1.86
N ASP A 149 -14.36 -12.24 2.89
CA ASP A 149 -14.71 -13.20 3.95
C ASP A 149 -15.89 -12.70 4.81
N LEU A 150 -15.93 -11.39 5.12
CA LEU A 150 -17.07 -10.79 5.83
C LEU A 150 -18.36 -10.92 5.01
N LEU A 151 -18.30 -10.56 3.72
CA LEU A 151 -19.44 -10.66 2.80
C LEU A 151 -19.99 -12.09 2.71
N HIS A 152 -19.12 -13.09 2.57
CA HIS A 152 -19.55 -14.49 2.53
C HIS A 152 -20.13 -14.97 3.86
N SER A 153 -19.61 -14.47 4.98
CA SER A 153 -20.15 -14.80 6.30
C SER A 153 -21.57 -14.25 6.45
N VAL A 154 -21.77 -12.95 6.21
CA VAL A 154 -23.08 -12.28 6.25
C VAL A 154 -24.08 -12.97 5.33
N ALA A 155 -23.69 -13.27 4.09
CA ALA A 155 -24.57 -13.95 3.14
C ALA A 155 -24.98 -15.36 3.59
N LYS A 156 -24.15 -16.04 4.38
CA LYS A 156 -24.39 -17.41 4.85
C LYS A 156 -25.16 -17.46 6.17
N THR A 157 -24.83 -16.59 7.12
CA THR A 157 -25.29 -16.70 8.52
C THR A 157 -26.11 -15.51 8.99
N GLY A 158 -26.07 -14.37 8.29
CA GLY A 158 -26.68 -13.13 8.75
C GLY A 158 -26.00 -12.51 9.98
N ASP A 159 -24.72 -12.85 10.22
CA ASP A 159 -23.98 -12.38 11.39
C ASP A 159 -23.92 -10.83 11.46
N ALA A 160 -24.41 -10.27 12.56
CA ALA A 160 -24.56 -8.84 12.74
C ALA A 160 -23.21 -8.10 12.93
N ASP A 161 -22.25 -8.75 13.60
CA ASP A 161 -20.92 -8.17 13.85
C ASP A 161 -20.13 -8.10 12.54
N ASP A 162 -20.23 -9.13 11.71
CA ASP A 162 -19.65 -9.17 10.38
C ASP A 162 -20.29 -8.15 9.43
N LEU A 163 -21.60 -7.96 9.53
CA LEU A 163 -22.29 -6.91 8.80
C LEU A 163 -21.80 -5.52 9.24
N GLN A 164 -21.67 -5.29 10.55
CA GLN A 164 -21.16 -4.02 11.07
C GLN A 164 -19.73 -3.76 10.60
N ALA A 165 -18.85 -4.78 10.65
CA ALA A 165 -17.50 -4.69 10.13
C ALA A 165 -17.49 -4.40 8.63
N LEU A 166 -18.30 -5.10 7.83
CA LEU A 166 -18.40 -4.87 6.38
C LEU A 166 -18.87 -3.44 6.05
N LEU A 167 -19.87 -2.92 6.76
CA LEU A 167 -20.33 -1.54 6.60
C LEU A 167 -19.26 -0.51 6.99
N ALA A 168 -18.52 -0.77 8.07
CA ALA A 168 -17.38 0.06 8.47
C ALA A 168 -16.28 0.06 7.40
N PHE A 169 -15.99 -1.10 6.79
CA PHE A 169 -15.07 -1.19 5.65
C PHE A 169 -15.54 -0.31 4.50
N HIS A 170 -16.81 -0.44 4.10
CA HIS A 170 -17.37 0.33 2.98
C HIS A 170 -17.28 1.83 3.22
N ARG A 171 -17.60 2.31 4.43
CA ARG A 171 -17.45 3.73 4.80
C ARG A 171 -16.00 4.20 4.72
N ALA A 172 -15.04 3.38 5.17
CA ALA A 172 -13.61 3.73 5.14
C ALA A 172 -13.08 3.89 3.71
N VAL A 173 -13.51 3.03 2.78
CA VAL A 173 -12.99 3.02 1.40
C VAL A 173 -13.80 3.87 0.42
N ALA A 174 -15.03 4.26 0.78
CA ALA A 174 -15.91 5.03 -0.08
C ALA A 174 -15.23 6.33 -0.57
N GLY A 175 -15.26 6.55 -1.88
CA GLY A 175 -14.66 7.73 -2.51
C GLY A 175 -13.12 7.77 -2.50
N LYS A 176 -12.43 6.74 -1.99
CA LYS A 176 -10.96 6.72 -1.94
C LYS A 176 -10.36 5.99 -3.14
N GLN A 177 -9.34 6.61 -3.75
CA GLN A 177 -8.59 6.00 -4.84
C GLN A 177 -7.60 4.94 -4.32
N LYS A 178 -7.95 3.66 -4.49
CA LYS A 178 -7.13 2.53 -4.04
C LYS A 178 -5.89 2.32 -4.91
N ILE A 179 -6.01 2.41 -6.24
CA ILE A 179 -4.90 2.31 -7.19
C ILE A 179 -4.55 3.70 -7.70
N SER A 180 -3.30 4.10 -7.54
CA SER A 180 -2.80 5.41 -7.98
C SER A 180 -1.44 5.25 -8.64
N THR A 181 -1.10 6.17 -9.54
CA THR A 181 0.19 6.23 -10.20
C THR A 181 0.80 7.63 -10.09
N SER A 182 2.11 7.74 -10.30
CA SER A 182 2.76 9.04 -10.49
C SER A 182 2.29 9.70 -11.78
N ARG A 183 2.39 11.02 -11.86
CA ARG A 183 2.15 11.77 -13.12
C ARG A 183 3.01 11.19 -14.26
N GLY A 184 2.40 11.01 -15.43
CA GLY A 184 3.07 10.48 -16.63
C GLY A 184 3.34 8.98 -16.62
N PHE A 185 2.96 8.24 -15.57
CA PHE A 185 3.22 6.79 -15.48
C PHE A 185 2.67 6.01 -16.67
N TRP A 186 1.46 6.33 -17.13
CA TRP A 186 0.85 5.63 -18.27
C TRP A 186 1.48 5.96 -19.63
N ASN A 187 2.38 6.94 -19.67
CA ASN A 187 3.11 7.35 -20.87
C ASN A 187 4.53 6.78 -20.91
N LEU A 188 4.90 5.93 -19.95
CA LEU A 188 6.19 5.24 -19.96
C LEU A 188 6.20 4.18 -21.06
N ALA A 189 6.89 4.45 -22.17
CA ALA A 189 7.15 3.51 -23.26
C ALA A 189 8.11 2.41 -22.80
#